data_AF-A0A652YVW3-F1
#
_entry.id   AF-A0A652YVW3-F1
#
_cell.length_a   1.000
_cell.length_b   1.000
_cell.length_c   1.000
_cell.angle_alpha   90.00
_cell.angle_beta   90.00
_cell.angle_gamma   90.00
#
_symmetry.space_group_name_H-M   'P 1'
#
loop_
_entity.id
_entity.type
_entity.pdbx_description
1 polymer ?
#
loop_
_entity_poly.entity_id
_entity_poly.type
_entity_poly.pdbx_seq_one_letter_code
_entity_poly.pdbx_strand_id
1 'polypeptide(L)'
;MNDVFDAHVHIIDPRFPLVENHGYLPEPFTVPDYRSRVATLEGLSVDGGAVVTASYQGTDQEYLKTALAELGPGWVGVTALGDDVTDKEIVDLDALGVRAVRFNLRRGATDLRQLADLANRAFDLAGWHAEFYVDATLLLSLEPVFAKLPAVSIDHLGMSTRGLPYLLNLVDRGVRVKATGFGRTTISDVGDVLRQIHAVNPQALMFGTDLPGTRARRAFEIHDLDVIADAVGDDLPAVMGGNARSWYRCERASAHARNAAHS
;
A
#
# COMPACT_ATOMS: atom_id res chain seq x y z
N MET A 1 -19.61 4.96 3.39
CA MET A 1 -18.68 6.08 3.63
C MET A 1 -18.35 6.74 2.31
N ASN A 2 -18.33 8.07 2.25
CA ASN A 2 -17.86 8.81 1.09
C ASN A 2 -16.39 9.18 1.33
N ASP A 3 -15.58 9.24 0.27
CA ASP A 3 -14.15 9.64 0.29
C ASP A 3 -13.14 8.57 0.79
N VAL A 4 -13.28 7.32 0.34
CA VAL A 4 -12.35 6.24 0.69
C VAL A 4 -11.12 6.23 -0.22
N PHE A 5 -9.94 6.15 0.39
CA PHE A 5 -8.68 5.91 -0.30
C PHE A 5 -8.23 4.46 -0.09
N ASP A 6 -8.22 3.65 -1.14
CA ASP A 6 -7.71 2.29 -1.08
C ASP A 6 -6.17 2.29 -1.15
N ALA A 7 -5.49 2.28 0.00
CA ALA A 7 -4.04 2.37 0.06
C ALA A 7 -3.30 1.10 -0.37
N HIS A 8 -3.99 0.04 -0.81
CA HIS A 8 -3.31 -1.17 -1.27
C HIS A 8 -4.18 -1.96 -2.25
N VAL A 9 -3.93 -1.80 -3.55
CA VAL A 9 -4.50 -2.67 -4.58
C VAL A 9 -3.44 -3.10 -5.57
N HIS A 10 -3.59 -4.29 -6.13
CA HIS A 10 -2.79 -4.77 -7.25
C HIS A 10 -3.65 -4.79 -8.51
N ILE A 11 -3.11 -4.23 -9.60
CA ILE A 11 -3.69 -4.37 -10.95
C ILE A 11 -2.80 -5.30 -11.74
N ILE A 12 -3.38 -6.38 -12.27
CA ILE A 12 -2.73 -7.46 -12.99
C ILE A 12 -3.28 -7.47 -14.40
N ASP A 13 -2.68 -6.65 -15.25
CA ASP A 13 -3.12 -6.46 -16.61
C ASP A 13 -2.39 -7.43 -17.56
N PRO A 14 -3.12 -8.32 -18.26
CA PRO A 14 -2.51 -9.36 -19.09
C PRO A 14 -1.79 -8.83 -20.33
N ARG A 15 -1.90 -7.52 -20.64
CA ARG A 15 -1.11 -6.86 -21.68
C ARG A 15 0.38 -6.79 -21.34
N PHE A 16 0.74 -6.88 -20.06
CA PHE A 16 2.11 -6.75 -19.58
C PHE A 16 2.61 -8.09 -19.04
N PRO A 17 3.89 -8.44 -19.29
CA PRO A 17 4.44 -9.72 -18.89
C PRO A 17 4.54 -9.84 -17.37
N LEU A 18 4.33 -11.05 -16.87
CA LEU A 18 4.53 -11.39 -15.47
C LEU A 18 5.68 -12.40 -15.33
N VAL A 19 6.42 -12.28 -14.25
CA VAL A 19 7.47 -13.22 -13.85
C VAL A 19 6.91 -14.13 -12.76
N GLU A 20 6.81 -15.42 -13.07
CA GLU A 20 6.47 -16.43 -12.08
C GLU A 20 7.51 -16.43 -10.94
N ASN A 21 7.04 -16.45 -9.70
CA ASN A 21 7.91 -16.58 -8.54
C ASN A 21 7.34 -17.61 -7.56
N HIS A 22 8.19 -18.53 -7.10
CA HIS A 22 7.78 -19.59 -6.17
C HIS A 22 6.56 -20.41 -6.62
N GLY A 23 6.49 -20.81 -7.90
CA GLY A 23 5.42 -21.70 -8.38
C GLY A 23 4.05 -21.05 -8.54
N TYR A 24 3.99 -19.71 -8.63
CA TYR A 24 2.72 -18.99 -8.66
C TYR A 24 2.78 -17.80 -9.62
N LEU A 25 1.81 -17.79 -10.53
CA LEU A 25 1.43 -16.70 -11.40
C LEU A 25 -0.03 -16.34 -11.09
N PRO A 26 -0.37 -15.07 -10.88
CA PRO A 26 -1.75 -14.70 -10.58
C PRO A 26 -2.63 -14.71 -11.83
N GLU A 27 -3.93 -14.88 -11.63
CA GLU A 27 -4.93 -14.60 -12.66
C GLU A 27 -5.02 -13.10 -12.95
N PRO A 28 -5.45 -12.70 -14.16
CA PRO A 28 -5.70 -11.31 -14.50
C PRO A 28 -6.68 -10.61 -13.54
N PHE A 29 -6.42 -9.34 -13.27
CA PHE A 29 -7.28 -8.45 -12.49
C PHE A 29 -7.05 -7.00 -12.91
N THR A 30 -7.83 -6.55 -13.88
CA THR A 30 -7.67 -5.26 -14.55
C THR A 30 -8.34 -4.12 -13.77
N VAL A 31 -8.15 -2.87 -14.23
CA VAL A 31 -8.89 -1.71 -13.68
C VAL A 31 -10.42 -1.89 -13.78
N PRO A 32 -11.00 -2.36 -14.90
CA PRO A 32 -12.40 -2.75 -14.96
C PRO A 32 -12.83 -3.79 -13.94
N ASP A 33 -12.00 -4.83 -13.70
CA ASP A 33 -12.30 -5.87 -12.72
C ASP A 33 -12.30 -5.29 -11.30
N TYR A 34 -11.33 -4.45 -10.98
CA TYR A 34 -11.27 -3.73 -9.72
C TYR A 34 -12.52 -2.86 -9.49
N ARG A 35 -12.88 -2.03 -10.46
CA ARG A 35 -14.09 -1.18 -10.39
C ARG A 35 -15.36 -2.01 -10.20
N SER A 36 -15.48 -3.11 -10.95
CA SER A 36 -16.61 -4.04 -10.84
C SER A 36 -16.67 -4.68 -9.46
N ARG A 37 -15.53 -5.15 -8.94
CA ARG A 37 -15.44 -5.75 -7.59
C ARG A 37 -15.81 -4.74 -6.51
N VAL A 38 -15.29 -3.52 -6.56
CA VAL A 38 -15.64 -2.46 -5.59
C VAL A 38 -17.12 -2.09 -5.66
N ALA A 39 -17.72 -2.05 -6.85
CA ALA A 39 -19.15 -1.79 -6.99
C ALA A 39 -20.04 -2.87 -6.32
N THR A 40 -19.54 -4.10 -6.14
CA THR A 40 -20.25 -5.16 -5.38
C THR A 40 -20.15 -5.01 -3.86
N LEU A 41 -19.28 -4.13 -3.36
CA LEU A 41 -19.01 -3.94 -1.93
C LEU A 41 -19.88 -2.78 -1.41
N GLU A 42 -21.13 -3.11 -1.05
CA GLU A 42 -22.09 -2.12 -0.56
C GLU A 42 -21.52 -1.27 0.59
N GLY A 43 -21.67 0.05 0.51
CA GLY A 43 -21.18 0.99 1.53
C GLY A 43 -19.73 1.45 1.35
N LEU A 44 -18.97 0.84 0.43
CA LEU A 44 -17.60 1.24 0.07
C LEU A 44 -17.60 2.10 -1.20
N SER A 45 -17.27 3.39 -1.08
CA SER A 45 -17.13 4.31 -2.22
C SER A 45 -15.69 4.80 -2.32
N VAL A 46 -14.91 4.13 -3.17
CA VAL A 46 -13.50 4.46 -3.41
C VAL A 46 -13.37 5.54 -4.46
N ASP A 47 -12.69 6.64 -4.12
CA ASP A 47 -12.44 7.78 -5.00
C ASP A 47 -10.94 8.05 -5.19
N GLY A 48 -10.08 7.20 -4.64
CA GLY A 48 -8.64 7.22 -4.84
C GLY A 48 -7.96 6.00 -4.25
N GLY A 49 -6.66 5.87 -4.46
CA GLY A 49 -5.92 4.74 -3.91
C GLY A 49 -4.48 4.65 -4.38
N ALA A 50 -3.81 3.59 -3.95
CA ALA A 50 -2.43 3.28 -4.31
C ALA A 50 -2.37 1.94 -5.06
N VAL A 51 -1.98 1.98 -6.33
CA VAL A 51 -1.65 0.79 -7.11
C VAL A 51 -0.24 0.36 -6.73
N VAL A 52 -0.15 -0.80 -6.07
CA VAL A 52 1.08 -1.32 -5.51
C VAL A 52 1.67 -2.36 -6.44
N THR A 53 2.95 -2.23 -6.79
CA THR A 53 3.66 -3.22 -7.60
C THR A 53 3.81 -4.53 -6.85
N ALA A 54 3.30 -5.60 -7.45
CA ALA A 54 3.41 -6.94 -6.91
C ALA A 54 4.71 -7.63 -7.37
N SER A 55 5.13 -8.67 -6.66
CA SER A 55 6.43 -9.31 -6.92
C SER A 55 6.56 -9.95 -8.30
N TYR A 56 5.45 -10.30 -8.95
CA TYR A 56 5.43 -10.88 -10.30
C TYR A 56 5.50 -9.83 -11.42
N GLN A 57 5.42 -8.54 -11.11
CA GLN A 57 5.62 -7.45 -12.09
C GLN A 57 7.08 -7.00 -12.17
N GLY A 58 7.94 -7.50 -11.26
CA GLY A 58 9.34 -7.12 -11.21
C GLY A 58 9.49 -5.61 -11.09
N THR A 59 10.28 -5.04 -12.00
CA THR A 59 10.59 -3.61 -12.09
C THR A 59 9.96 -2.94 -13.32
N ASP A 60 9.02 -3.61 -13.99
CA ASP A 60 8.28 -3.03 -15.12
C ASP A 60 7.37 -1.91 -14.61
N GLN A 61 7.46 -0.74 -15.26
CA GLN A 61 6.69 0.45 -14.92
C GLN A 61 5.52 0.67 -15.88
N GLU A 62 5.48 0.03 -17.04
CA GLU A 62 4.51 0.33 -18.09
C GLU A 62 3.08 -0.05 -17.69
N TYR A 63 2.92 -1.18 -17.00
CA TYR A 63 1.62 -1.57 -16.44
C TYR A 63 1.13 -0.54 -15.40
N LEU A 64 2.03 -0.03 -14.56
CA LEU A 64 1.70 0.90 -13.48
C LEU A 64 1.26 2.24 -14.07
N LYS A 65 2.02 2.78 -15.03
CA LYS A 65 1.67 4.00 -15.77
C LYS A 65 0.31 3.88 -16.43
N THR A 66 0.05 2.73 -17.08
CA THR A 66 -1.22 2.45 -17.75
C THR A 66 -2.38 2.40 -16.75
N ALA A 67 -2.22 1.69 -15.63
CA ALA A 67 -3.23 1.61 -14.59
C ALA A 67 -3.55 2.98 -13.99
N LEU A 68 -2.54 3.81 -13.68
CA LEU A 68 -2.75 5.15 -13.13
C LEU A 68 -3.48 6.08 -14.13
N ALA A 69 -3.13 6.02 -15.40
CA ALA A 69 -3.82 6.78 -16.44
C ALA A 69 -5.31 6.39 -16.56
N GLU A 70 -5.63 5.09 -16.46
CA GLU A 70 -7.01 4.59 -16.52
C GLU A 70 -7.82 4.89 -15.24
N LEU A 71 -7.17 4.88 -14.07
CA LEU A 71 -7.79 5.11 -12.78
C LEU A 71 -8.04 6.60 -12.49
N GLY A 72 -7.15 7.48 -12.94
CA GLY A 72 -7.29 8.93 -12.88
C GLY A 72 -6.63 9.60 -11.65
N PRO A 73 -6.84 10.91 -11.45
CA PRO A 73 -6.01 11.76 -10.58
C PRO A 73 -6.10 11.47 -9.08
N GLY A 74 -7.08 10.68 -8.63
CA GLY A 74 -7.17 10.24 -7.23
C GLY A 74 -6.22 9.08 -6.90
N TRP A 75 -5.47 8.58 -7.88
CA TRP A 75 -4.67 7.36 -7.76
C TRP A 75 -3.17 7.64 -7.87
N VAL A 76 -2.40 6.91 -7.08
CA VAL A 76 -0.94 7.00 -7.04
C VAL A 76 -0.30 5.63 -7.21
N GLY A 77 0.96 5.61 -7.63
CA GLY A 77 1.74 4.40 -7.76
C GLY A 77 2.67 4.13 -6.58
N VAL A 78 2.85 2.86 -6.25
CA VAL A 78 3.92 2.37 -5.38
C VAL A 78 4.72 1.33 -6.14
N THR A 79 5.99 1.62 -6.42
CA THR A 79 6.77 0.88 -7.41
C THR A 79 7.94 0.11 -6.83
N ALA A 80 8.32 -1.01 -7.45
CA ALA A 80 9.64 -1.62 -7.25
C ALA A 80 10.57 -1.15 -8.38
N LEU A 81 11.79 -0.73 -8.02
CA LEU A 81 12.77 -0.24 -8.97
C LEU A 81 13.97 -1.20 -9.07
N GLY A 82 14.62 -1.20 -10.23
CA GLY A 82 15.89 -1.91 -10.42
C GLY A 82 17.06 -1.16 -9.79
N ASP A 83 18.17 -1.86 -9.56
CA ASP A 83 19.38 -1.29 -8.96
C ASP A 83 20.04 -0.22 -9.85
N ASP A 84 19.77 -0.24 -11.15
CA ASP A 84 20.28 0.68 -12.17
C ASP A 84 19.36 1.88 -12.43
N VAL A 85 18.26 2.02 -11.69
CA VAL A 85 17.34 3.15 -11.84
C VAL A 85 18.08 4.48 -11.67
N THR A 86 17.82 5.42 -12.57
CA THR A 86 18.40 6.76 -12.60
C THR A 86 17.55 7.78 -11.84
N ASP A 87 18.15 8.90 -11.42
CA ASP A 87 17.42 9.99 -10.76
C ASP A 87 16.34 10.57 -11.66
N LYS A 88 16.62 10.64 -12.97
CA LYS A 88 15.66 11.08 -13.97
C LYS A 88 14.44 10.16 -14.00
N GLU A 89 14.62 8.85 -13.94
CA GLU A 89 13.50 7.90 -13.92
C GLU A 89 12.64 8.05 -12.67
N ILE A 90 13.24 8.29 -11.49
CA ILE A 90 12.48 8.57 -10.26
C ILE A 90 11.64 9.84 -10.40
N VAL A 91 12.23 10.93 -10.92
CA VAL A 91 11.52 12.20 -11.13
C VAL A 91 10.42 12.06 -12.19
N ASP A 92 10.68 11.34 -13.28
CA ASP A 92 9.70 11.09 -14.34
C ASP A 92 8.52 10.25 -13.81
N LEU A 93 8.77 9.26 -12.96
CA LEU A 93 7.72 8.47 -12.30
C LEU A 93 6.93 9.30 -11.29
N ASP A 94 7.58 10.22 -10.57
CA ASP A 94 6.89 11.12 -9.64
C ASP A 94 5.90 12.04 -10.37
N ALA A 95 6.30 12.56 -11.54
CA ALA A 95 5.42 13.35 -12.40
C ALA A 95 4.17 12.57 -12.89
N LEU A 96 4.27 11.23 -12.95
CA LEU A 96 3.16 10.33 -13.30
C LEU A 96 2.32 9.91 -12.09
N GLY A 97 2.63 10.40 -10.89
CA GLY A 97 1.87 10.11 -9.68
C GLY A 97 2.40 8.95 -8.84
N VAL A 98 3.60 8.44 -9.11
CA VAL A 98 4.27 7.51 -8.18
C VAL A 98 4.72 8.26 -6.93
N ARG A 99 4.53 7.64 -5.76
CA ARG A 99 4.74 8.31 -4.45
C ARG A 99 5.53 7.48 -3.45
N ALA A 100 5.90 6.25 -3.80
CA ALA A 100 6.64 5.36 -2.93
C ALA A 100 7.44 4.31 -3.71
N VAL A 101 8.53 3.87 -3.10
CA VAL A 101 9.28 2.68 -3.51
C VAL A 101 8.94 1.52 -2.58
N ARG A 102 8.73 0.32 -3.14
CA ARG A 102 8.35 -0.89 -2.42
C ARG A 102 9.52 -1.86 -2.29
N PHE A 103 9.71 -2.37 -1.09
CA PHE A 103 10.67 -3.42 -0.78
C PHE A 103 9.96 -4.67 -0.26
N ASN A 104 10.13 -5.79 -0.97
CA ASN A 104 9.55 -7.08 -0.60
C ASN A 104 10.61 -7.98 0.05
N LEU A 105 10.73 -7.87 1.38
CA LEU A 105 11.70 -8.63 2.17
C LEU A 105 11.22 -10.05 2.49
N ARG A 106 9.97 -10.39 2.19
CA ARG A 106 9.44 -11.75 2.38
C ARG A 106 9.92 -12.73 1.32
N ARG A 107 10.39 -12.25 0.16
CA ARG A 107 10.62 -13.07 -1.04
C ARG A 107 11.96 -12.84 -1.74
N GLY A 108 12.87 -12.07 -1.14
CA GLY A 108 14.19 -11.81 -1.71
C GLY A 108 15.25 -11.61 -0.64
N ALA A 109 16.50 -11.98 -0.97
CA ALA A 109 17.66 -11.48 -0.25
C ALA A 109 17.90 -10.05 -0.72
N THR A 110 17.59 -9.06 0.13
CA THR A 110 17.84 -7.66 -0.18
C THR A 110 19.03 -7.18 0.62
N ASP A 111 20.00 -6.58 -0.07
CA ASP A 111 21.07 -5.83 0.60
C ASP A 111 20.45 -4.60 1.28
N LEU A 112 20.43 -4.64 2.62
CA LEU A 112 19.84 -3.59 3.44
C LEU A 112 20.50 -2.22 3.23
N ARG A 113 21.77 -2.19 2.82
CA ARG A 113 22.47 -0.94 2.51
C ARG A 113 21.94 -0.34 1.22
N GLN A 114 21.85 -1.13 0.15
CA GLN A 114 21.33 -0.66 -1.14
C GLN A 114 19.88 -0.23 -1.04
N LEU A 115 19.09 -0.97 -0.25
CA LEU A 115 17.72 -0.58 0.08
C LEU A 115 17.67 0.81 0.73
N ALA A 116 18.50 1.03 1.76
CA ALA A 116 18.51 2.30 2.48
C ALA A 116 18.99 3.45 1.60
N ASP A 117 19.99 3.21 0.75
CA ASP A 117 20.51 4.18 -0.22
C ASP A 117 19.40 4.57 -1.22
N LEU A 118 18.68 3.60 -1.80
CA LEU A 118 17.57 3.88 -2.73
C LEU A 118 16.40 4.59 -2.05
N ALA A 119 16.02 4.17 -0.84
CA ALA A 119 14.93 4.79 -0.09
C ALA A 119 15.22 6.27 0.25
N ASN A 120 16.43 6.57 0.73
CA ASN A 120 16.85 7.95 1.00
C ASN A 120 16.90 8.78 -0.29
N ARG A 121 17.50 8.22 -1.35
CA ARG A 121 17.59 8.88 -2.66
C ARG A 121 16.21 9.21 -3.25
N ALA A 122 15.26 8.28 -3.20
CA ALA A 122 13.89 8.51 -3.67
C ALA A 122 13.15 9.56 -2.81
N PHE A 123 13.42 9.59 -1.51
CA PHE A 123 12.89 10.63 -0.63
C PHE A 123 13.48 12.01 -0.95
N ASP A 124 14.79 12.13 -1.13
CA ASP A 124 15.45 13.41 -1.41
C ASP A 124 15.03 14.00 -2.76
N LEU A 125 14.81 13.15 -3.77
CA LEU A 125 14.43 13.60 -5.12
C LEU A 125 12.93 13.91 -5.26
N ALA A 126 12.06 13.12 -4.63
CA ALA A 126 10.62 13.12 -4.91
C ALA A 126 9.72 13.05 -3.64
N GLY A 127 10.31 13.04 -2.45
CA GLY A 127 9.61 12.87 -1.18
C GLY A 127 9.03 11.48 -0.98
N TRP A 128 9.42 10.48 -1.77
CA TRP A 128 8.84 9.14 -1.70
C TRP A 128 9.13 8.47 -0.35
N HIS A 129 8.11 7.83 0.22
CA HIS A 129 8.31 6.95 1.36
C HIS A 129 8.73 5.56 0.89
N ALA A 130 9.36 4.81 1.79
CA ALA A 130 9.68 3.41 1.59
C ALA A 130 8.57 2.52 2.16
N GLU A 131 7.99 1.68 1.31
CA GLU A 131 6.93 0.74 1.67
C GLU A 131 7.49 -0.68 1.81
N PHE A 132 7.25 -1.33 2.94
CA PHE A 132 7.82 -2.64 3.24
C PHE A 132 6.76 -3.71 3.37
N TYR A 133 6.92 -4.76 2.57
CA TYR A 133 6.30 -6.04 2.84
C TYR A 133 7.30 -6.96 3.55
N VAL A 134 7.12 -7.11 4.85
CA VAL A 134 8.06 -7.81 5.74
C VAL A 134 7.32 -8.66 6.78
N ASP A 135 7.93 -9.77 7.20
CA ASP A 135 7.44 -10.53 8.35
C ASP A 135 7.81 -9.82 9.65
N ALA A 136 6.85 -9.72 10.57
CA ALA A 136 7.01 -9.12 11.89
C ALA A 136 8.29 -9.56 12.62
N THR A 137 8.71 -10.82 12.46
CA THR A 137 9.91 -11.34 13.13
C THR A 137 11.23 -10.75 12.65
N LEU A 138 11.26 -10.21 11.42
CA LEU A 138 12.43 -9.50 10.88
C LEU A 138 12.44 -8.03 11.27
N LEU A 139 11.34 -7.47 11.76
CA LEU A 139 11.26 -6.05 12.13
C LEU A 139 12.34 -5.67 13.16
N LEU A 140 12.64 -6.56 14.10
CA LEU A 140 13.69 -6.34 15.09
C LEU A 140 15.06 -6.13 14.45
N SER A 141 15.47 -6.99 13.52
CA SER A 141 16.78 -6.87 12.88
C SER A 141 16.86 -5.69 11.90
N LEU A 142 15.71 -5.15 11.49
CA LEU A 142 15.62 -4.01 10.56
C LEU A 142 15.49 -2.66 11.27
N GLU A 143 15.33 -2.63 12.60
CA GLU A 143 15.24 -1.39 13.36
C GLU A 143 16.38 -0.39 13.04
N PRO A 144 17.66 -0.81 12.95
CA PRO A 144 18.75 0.12 12.61
C PRO A 144 18.65 0.69 11.19
N VAL A 145 17.96 -0.02 10.28
CA VAL A 145 17.69 0.44 8.92
C VAL A 145 16.56 1.46 8.95
N PHE A 146 15.41 1.11 9.56
CA PHE A 146 14.26 2.00 9.66
C PHE A 146 14.61 3.32 10.36
N ALA A 147 15.52 3.29 11.34
CA ALA A 147 16.01 4.49 12.02
C ALA A 147 16.70 5.51 11.11
N LYS A 148 17.17 5.08 9.94
CA LYS A 148 17.86 5.91 8.94
C LYS A 148 16.96 6.29 7.77
N LEU A 149 15.70 5.86 7.76
CA LEU A 149 14.77 6.14 6.68
C LEU A 149 13.88 7.32 7.06
N PRO A 150 13.65 8.27 6.13
CA PRO A 150 12.92 9.50 6.44
C PRO A 150 11.41 9.28 6.54
N ALA A 151 10.86 8.32 5.80
CA ALA A 151 9.43 8.00 5.79
C ALA A 151 9.22 6.53 5.44
N VAL A 152 8.45 5.80 6.26
CA VAL A 152 8.25 4.35 6.14
C VAL A 152 6.79 3.98 6.31
N SER A 153 6.32 3.05 5.48
CA SER A 153 5.06 2.34 5.67
C SER A 153 5.27 0.82 5.72
N ILE A 154 4.45 0.13 6.52
CA ILE A 154 4.47 -1.33 6.66
C ILE A 154 3.16 -1.92 6.12
N ASP A 155 3.27 -2.91 5.25
CA ASP A 155 2.13 -3.63 4.69
C ASP A 155 1.49 -4.58 5.73
N HIS A 156 0.17 -4.76 5.61
CA HIS A 156 -0.63 -5.83 6.24
C HIS A 156 -0.39 -6.02 7.76
N LEU A 157 -0.35 -4.92 8.52
CA LEU A 157 -0.16 -4.93 9.97
C LEU A 157 1.12 -5.66 10.45
N GLY A 158 2.12 -5.78 9.58
CA GLY A 158 3.32 -6.57 9.88
C GLY A 158 3.09 -8.08 9.94
N MET A 159 1.97 -8.60 9.40
CA MET A 159 1.65 -10.03 9.18
C MET A 159 1.43 -10.93 10.40
N SER A 160 2.02 -10.66 11.56
CA SER A 160 1.86 -11.49 12.76
C SER A 160 2.05 -10.70 14.06
N THR A 161 1.42 -11.16 15.14
CA THR A 161 1.55 -10.52 16.48
C THR A 161 2.94 -10.67 17.10
N ARG A 162 3.79 -11.58 16.59
CA ARG A 162 5.15 -11.80 17.13
C ARG A 162 6.03 -10.55 17.06
N GLY A 163 5.82 -9.71 16.05
CA GLY A 163 6.56 -8.45 15.88
C GLY A 163 5.79 -7.21 16.32
N LEU A 164 4.61 -7.38 16.93
CA LEU A 164 3.75 -6.26 17.30
C LEU A 164 4.45 -5.26 18.23
N PRO A 165 5.19 -5.64 19.29
CA PRO A 165 5.89 -4.67 20.13
C PRO A 165 6.87 -3.78 19.35
N TYR A 166 7.57 -4.34 18.36
CA TYR A 166 8.49 -3.59 17.51
C TYR A 166 7.75 -2.70 16.51
N LEU A 167 6.66 -3.21 15.93
CA LEU A 167 5.80 -2.40 15.08
C LEU A 167 5.25 -1.19 15.83
N LEU A 168 4.80 -1.36 17.08
CA LEU A 168 4.33 -0.26 17.91
C LEU A 168 5.44 0.76 18.21
N ASN A 169 6.68 0.33 18.44
CA ASN A 169 7.81 1.25 18.57
C ASN A 169 8.08 2.06 17.28
N LEU A 170 7.96 1.41 16.12
CA LEU A 170 8.08 2.09 14.83
C LEU A 170 6.93 3.09 14.62
N VAL A 171 5.71 2.72 15.00
CA VAL A 171 4.52 3.59 14.92
C VAL A 171 4.66 4.84 15.79
N ASP A 172 5.19 4.70 17.00
CA ASP A 172 5.53 5.81 17.91
C ASP A 172 6.51 6.79 17.26
N ARG A 173 7.39 6.29 16.39
CA ARG A 173 8.38 7.06 15.62
C ARG A 173 7.84 7.59 14.28
N GLY A 174 6.54 7.43 14.01
CA GLY A 174 5.87 7.99 12.84
C GLY A 174 5.71 7.04 11.64
N VAL A 175 6.05 5.76 11.78
CA VAL A 175 5.81 4.77 10.72
C VAL A 175 4.30 4.57 10.50
N ARG A 176 3.90 4.53 9.22
CA ARG A 176 2.52 4.22 8.84
C ARG A 176 2.31 2.72 8.66
N VAL A 177 1.09 2.25 8.86
CA VAL A 177 0.74 0.83 8.76
C VAL A 177 -0.53 0.68 7.95
N LYS A 178 -0.50 -0.23 6.98
CA LYS A 178 -1.67 -0.55 6.17
C LYS A 178 -2.58 -1.54 6.90
N ALA A 179 -3.81 -1.12 7.16
CA ALA A 179 -4.90 -1.93 7.71
C ALA A 179 -5.51 -2.81 6.61
N THR A 180 -4.73 -3.79 6.14
CA THR A 180 -5.04 -4.60 4.96
C THR A 180 -4.62 -6.07 5.15
N GLY A 181 -5.01 -6.94 4.22
CA GLY A 181 -4.49 -8.31 4.16
C GLY A 181 -4.97 -9.24 5.29
N PHE A 182 -6.17 -9.01 5.86
CA PHE A 182 -6.68 -9.79 6.99
C PHE A 182 -6.78 -11.28 6.68
N GLY A 183 -7.13 -11.64 5.44
CA GLY A 183 -7.13 -13.03 4.95
C GLY A 183 -5.74 -13.65 4.69
N ARG A 184 -4.66 -12.88 4.88
CA ARG A 184 -3.27 -13.28 4.63
C ARG A 184 -2.43 -13.37 5.91
N THR A 185 -2.71 -12.49 6.88
CA THR A 185 -1.96 -12.46 8.13
C THR A 185 -2.17 -13.73 8.96
N THR A 186 -1.31 -13.97 9.95
CA THR A 186 -1.54 -15.00 10.97
C THR A 186 -2.07 -14.39 12.29
N ILE A 187 -2.58 -13.16 12.24
CA ILE A 187 -3.10 -12.44 13.41
C ILE A 187 -4.51 -13.01 13.70
N SER A 188 -4.70 -13.54 14.91
CA SER A 188 -5.99 -14.11 15.31
C SER A 188 -7.02 -13.05 15.68
N ASP A 189 -6.58 -11.94 16.28
CA ASP A 189 -7.42 -10.80 16.65
C ASP A 189 -6.88 -9.54 15.97
N VAL A 190 -7.38 -9.29 14.76
CA VAL A 190 -7.00 -8.12 13.97
C VAL A 190 -7.49 -6.82 14.63
N GLY A 191 -8.68 -6.83 15.22
CA GLY A 191 -9.26 -5.67 15.89
C GLY A 191 -8.39 -5.19 17.06
N ASP A 192 -7.85 -6.12 17.85
CA ASP A 192 -6.91 -5.78 18.93
C ASP A 192 -5.61 -5.16 18.44
N VAL A 193 -5.03 -5.69 17.35
CA VAL A 193 -3.83 -5.11 16.75
C VAL A 193 -4.09 -3.69 16.22
N LEU A 194 -5.24 -3.48 15.56
CA LEU A 194 -5.66 -2.16 15.09
C LEU A 194 -5.80 -1.18 16.27
N ARG A 195 -6.49 -1.59 17.36
CA ARG A 195 -6.64 -0.78 18.58
C ARG A 195 -5.29 -0.38 19.16
N GLN A 196 -4.34 -1.31 19.26
CA GLN A 196 -3.00 -1.03 19.80
C GLN A 196 -2.21 -0.05 18.92
N ILE A 197 -2.22 -0.23 17.60
CA ILE A 197 -1.53 0.70 16.67
C ILE A 197 -2.17 2.09 16.74
N HIS A 198 -3.50 2.15 16.68
CA HIS A 198 -4.26 3.39 16.76
C HIS A 198 -3.99 4.16 18.05
N ALA A 199 -3.94 3.45 19.19
CA ALA A 199 -3.66 4.05 20.49
C ALA A 199 -2.26 4.68 20.60
N VAL A 200 -1.26 4.15 19.88
CA VAL A 200 0.08 4.75 19.82
C VAL A 200 0.06 5.99 18.91
N ASN A 201 -0.54 5.90 17.73
CA ASN A 201 -0.63 7.02 16.81
C ASN A 201 -1.87 6.91 15.90
N PRO A 202 -2.91 7.74 16.11
CA PRO A 202 -4.14 7.71 15.32
C PRO A 202 -3.94 7.93 13.82
N GLN A 203 -2.85 8.60 13.44
CA GLN A 203 -2.53 8.84 12.03
C GLN A 203 -1.82 7.64 11.35
N ALA A 204 -1.43 6.60 12.09
CA ALA A 204 -0.61 5.53 11.56
C ALA A 204 -1.38 4.61 10.61
N LEU A 205 -2.65 4.34 10.89
CA LEU A 205 -3.44 3.38 10.12
C LEU A 205 -3.94 3.96 8.80
N MET A 206 -3.77 3.19 7.72
CA MET A 206 -4.29 3.49 6.38
C MET A 206 -5.06 2.28 5.86
N PHE A 207 -6.34 2.46 5.55
CA PHE A 207 -7.17 1.42 4.93
C PHE A 207 -6.70 1.05 3.52
N GLY A 208 -6.93 -0.21 3.14
CA GLY A 208 -6.83 -0.68 1.76
C GLY A 208 -7.43 -2.08 1.60
N THR A 209 -7.75 -2.47 0.38
CA THR A 209 -8.47 -3.73 0.13
C THR A 209 -7.54 -4.93 -0.05
N ASP A 210 -6.27 -4.74 -0.40
CA ASP A 210 -5.37 -5.81 -0.86
C ASP A 210 -5.97 -6.62 -2.04
N LEU A 211 -6.92 -6.07 -2.80
CA LEU A 211 -7.52 -6.76 -3.95
C LEU A 211 -6.45 -7.01 -5.04
N PRO A 212 -6.53 -8.17 -5.74
CA PRO A 212 -7.55 -9.22 -5.63
C PRO A 212 -7.26 -10.26 -4.53
N GLY A 213 -6.31 -10.02 -3.63
CA GLY A 213 -5.95 -10.94 -2.56
C GLY A 213 -5.01 -12.06 -3.02
N THR A 214 -4.08 -11.77 -3.94
CA THR A 214 -3.16 -12.80 -4.47
C THR A 214 -2.43 -13.53 -3.32
N ARG A 215 -2.52 -14.86 -3.29
CA ARG A 215 -1.96 -15.73 -2.24
C ARG A 215 -2.49 -15.47 -0.81
N ALA A 216 -3.60 -14.76 -0.65
CA ALA A 216 -4.33 -14.72 0.60
C ALA A 216 -5.24 -15.95 0.69
N ARG A 217 -5.59 -16.37 1.91
CA ARG A 217 -6.56 -17.46 2.13
C ARG A 217 -7.98 -17.03 1.75
N ARG A 218 -8.26 -15.75 1.94
CA ARG A 218 -9.47 -15.05 1.46
C ARG A 218 -9.09 -13.66 1.00
N ALA A 219 -9.82 -13.15 0.01
CA ALA A 219 -9.75 -11.75 -0.39
C ALA A 219 -10.48 -10.86 0.64
N PHE A 220 -10.41 -9.54 0.42
CA PHE A 220 -11.18 -8.57 1.20
C PHE A 220 -12.68 -8.78 1.06
N GLU A 221 -13.35 -8.65 2.20
CA GLU A 221 -14.80 -8.74 2.35
C GLU A 221 -15.30 -7.51 3.09
N ILE A 222 -16.54 -7.11 2.84
CA ILE A 222 -17.08 -5.86 3.41
C ILE A 222 -17.07 -5.85 4.94
N HIS A 223 -17.23 -7.01 5.59
CA HIS A 223 -17.18 -7.15 7.05
C HIS A 223 -15.80 -6.81 7.65
N ASP A 224 -14.73 -6.80 6.84
CA ASP A 224 -13.42 -6.31 7.31
C ASP A 224 -13.49 -4.82 7.70
N LEU A 225 -14.45 -4.05 7.16
CA LEU A 225 -14.69 -2.67 7.57
C LEU A 225 -15.26 -2.58 8.98
N ASP A 226 -16.09 -3.53 9.40
CA ASP A 226 -16.67 -3.53 10.75
C ASP A 226 -15.56 -3.73 11.79
N VAL A 227 -14.58 -4.61 11.51
CA VAL A 227 -13.40 -4.81 12.36
C VAL A 227 -12.59 -3.52 12.51
N ILE A 228 -12.45 -2.74 11.43
CA ILE A 228 -11.75 -1.44 11.47
C ILE A 228 -12.57 -0.43 12.26
N ALA A 229 -13.87 -0.31 11.98
CA ALA A 229 -14.79 0.61 12.65
C ALA A 229 -14.82 0.38 14.16
N ASP A 230 -14.95 -0.87 14.59
CA ASP A 230 -14.94 -1.25 16.01
C ASP A 230 -13.61 -0.93 16.70
N ALA A 231 -12.50 -0.99 15.96
CA ALA A 231 -11.17 -0.74 16.51
C ALA A 231 -10.84 0.75 16.67
N VAL A 232 -11.32 1.61 15.76
CA VAL A 232 -10.90 3.02 15.72
C VAL A 232 -12.02 4.02 16.04
N GLY A 233 -13.28 3.58 16.06
CA GLY A 233 -14.43 4.39 16.43
C GLY A 233 -14.58 5.64 15.56
N ASP A 234 -14.64 6.82 16.19
CA ASP A 234 -14.86 8.11 15.53
C ASP A 234 -13.74 8.50 14.55
N ASP A 235 -12.55 7.89 14.67
CA ASP A 235 -11.41 8.13 13.76
C ASP A 235 -11.51 7.33 12.46
N LEU A 236 -12.58 6.56 12.24
CA LEU A 236 -12.80 5.75 11.04
C LEU A 236 -12.65 6.56 9.74
N PRO A 237 -13.22 7.78 9.57
CA PRO A 237 -13.01 8.55 8.36
C PRO A 237 -11.54 8.92 8.09
N ALA A 238 -10.73 9.12 9.14
CA ALA A 238 -9.31 9.40 9.00
C ALA A 238 -8.56 8.16 8.49
N VAL A 239 -8.83 6.98 9.06
CA VAL A 239 -8.22 5.71 8.65
C VAL A 239 -8.65 5.30 7.24
N MET A 240 -9.91 5.54 6.88
CA MET A 240 -10.47 5.19 5.57
C MET A 240 -10.01 6.07 4.42
N GLY A 241 -9.43 7.24 4.68
CA GLY A 241 -8.98 8.12 3.60
C GLY A 241 -8.03 9.24 3.99
N GLY A 242 -8.29 9.94 5.09
CA GLY A 242 -7.52 11.12 5.49
C GLY A 242 -6.02 10.86 5.68
N ASN A 243 -5.69 9.81 6.45
CA ASN A 243 -4.32 9.42 6.75
C ASN A 243 -3.54 9.05 5.48
N ALA A 244 -4.15 8.24 4.61
CA ALA A 244 -3.52 7.80 3.36
C ALA A 244 -3.31 8.96 2.39
N ARG A 245 -4.29 9.84 2.21
CA ARG A 245 -4.17 11.02 1.33
C ARG A 245 -3.05 11.96 1.76
N SER A 246 -2.93 12.21 3.06
CA SER A 246 -1.82 12.99 3.63
C SER A 246 -0.48 12.30 3.37
N TRP A 247 -0.40 10.99 3.62
CA TRP A 247 0.83 10.22 3.48
C TRP A 247 1.33 10.11 2.03
N TYR A 248 0.43 9.83 1.10
CA TYR A 248 0.73 9.71 -0.33
C TYR A 248 0.83 11.06 -1.04
N ARG A 249 0.59 12.19 -0.35
CA ARG A 249 0.53 13.53 -0.97
C ARG A 249 -0.43 13.55 -2.17
N CYS A 250 -1.60 12.95 -1.98
CA CYS A 250 -2.63 12.81 -3.00
C CYS A 250 -3.88 13.59 -2.56
N GLU A 251 -4.13 14.71 -3.24
CA GLU A 251 -5.32 15.52 -3.00
C GLU A 251 -6.58 14.79 -3.45
N ARG A 252 -7.74 15.26 -2.97
CA ARG A 252 -9.02 14.74 -3.44
C ARG A 252 -9.22 15.16 -4.90
N ALA A 253 -9.75 14.26 -5.72
CA ALA A 253 -10.25 14.65 -7.03
C ALA A 253 -11.34 15.71 -6.84
N SER A 254 -11.15 16.89 -7.43
CA SER A 254 -12.12 17.99 -7.28
C SER A 254 -13.49 17.55 -7.83
N ALA A 255 -14.57 17.95 -7.16
CA ALA A 255 -15.92 17.58 -7.57
C ALA A 255 -16.26 18.01 -9.02
N HIS A 256 -15.56 19.02 -9.55
CA HIS A 256 -15.70 19.51 -10.93
C HIS A 256 -15.16 18.53 -11.99
N ALA A 257 -14.20 17.66 -11.66
CA ALA A 257 -13.66 16.68 -12.61
C ALA A 257 -14.61 15.48 -12.84
N ARG A 258 -15.50 15.17 -11.88
CA ARG A 258 -16.43 14.03 -11.94
C ARG A 258 -17.51 14.19 -13.02
N ASN A 259 -17.89 15.42 -13.36
CA ASN A 259 -18.90 15.71 -14.39
C ASN A 259 -18.34 15.69 -15.81
N ALA A 260 -17.03 15.88 -15.99
CA ALA A 260 -16.39 15.87 -17.32
C ALA A 260 -16.17 14.45 -17.88
N ALA A 261 -16.13 13.42 -17.02
CA ALA A 261 -15.96 12.02 -17.43
C ALA A 261 -17.27 11.29 -17.77
N HIS A 262 -18.42 11.94 -17.56
CA HIS A 262 -19.76 11.42 -17.89
C HIS A 262 -20.48 12.29 -18.94
N SER A 263 -19.75 13.17 -19.64
CA SER A 263 -20.25 14.03 -20.71
C SER A 263 -19.75 13.55 -22.07
#